data_AF-A0A5K1A1J5-F1
#
_entry.id   AF-A0A5K1A1J5-F1
#
_cell.length_a   1.000
_cell.length_b   1.000
_cell.length_c   1.000
_cell.angle_alpha   90.00
_cell.angle_beta   90.00
_cell.angle_gamma   90.00
#
_symmetry.space_group_name_H-M   'P 1'
#
loop_
_entity.id
_entity.type
_entity.pdbx_description
1 polymer ?
#
loop_
_entity_poly.entity_id
_entity_poly.type
_entity_poly.pdbx_seq_one_letter_code
_entity_poly.pdbx_strand_id
1 'polypeptide(L)'
;SSFPKIAMKATTVAYPFTLVKPCGVQGGVTLKDINQRILMPPASKSKHKKNKEALPSYPTSAFSGKPVVALTKVHTEGGKGSITIMKTK
;
A
#
# COMPACT_ATOMS: atom_id res chain seq x y z
N SER A 1 -28.58 -4.43 -49.16
CA SER A 1 -28.44 -3.92 -47.77
C SER A 1 -27.12 -4.44 -47.22
N SER A 2 -26.26 -3.56 -46.71
CA SER A 2 -24.95 -3.93 -46.14
C SER A 2 -25.10 -4.13 -44.63
N PHE A 3 -24.71 -5.29 -44.12
CA PHE A 3 -24.74 -5.57 -42.67
C PHE A 3 -23.54 -4.91 -41.98
N PRO A 4 -23.71 -4.28 -40.81
CA PRO A 4 -22.59 -3.72 -40.08
C PRO A 4 -21.68 -4.84 -39.54
N LYS A 5 -20.38 -4.77 -39.87
CA LYS A 5 -19.35 -5.61 -39.24
C LYS A 5 -19.14 -5.13 -37.80
N ILE A 6 -19.49 -5.98 -36.83
CA ILE A 6 -19.20 -5.76 -35.41
C ILE A 6 -17.72 -6.09 -35.18
N ALA A 7 -16.91 -5.07 -34.88
CA ALA A 7 -15.53 -5.28 -34.46
C ALA A 7 -15.53 -5.82 -33.02
N MET A 8 -15.24 -7.11 -32.87
CA MET A 8 -15.02 -7.75 -31.57
C MET A 8 -13.75 -7.17 -30.94
N LYS A 9 -13.89 -6.44 -29.83
CA LYS A 9 -12.77 -5.93 -29.05
C LYS A 9 -12.04 -7.12 -28.44
N ALA A 10 -10.91 -7.52 -29.03
CA ALA A 10 -10.05 -8.54 -28.47
C ALA A 10 -9.54 -8.05 -27.10
N THR A 11 -10.07 -8.63 -26.03
CA THR A 11 -9.53 -8.41 -24.69
C THR A 11 -8.24 -9.19 -24.58
N THR A 12 -7.10 -8.50 -24.63
CA THR A 12 -5.80 -9.11 -24.34
C THR A 12 -5.83 -9.62 -22.90
N VAL A 13 -5.96 -10.94 -22.72
CA VAL A 13 -5.88 -11.57 -21.40
C VAL A 13 -4.41 -11.58 -21.01
N ALA A 14 -4.05 -10.78 -20.01
CA ALA A 14 -2.73 -10.88 -19.40
C ALA A 14 -2.66 -12.18 -18.60
N TYR A 15 -1.63 -12.99 -18.86
CA TYR A 15 -1.31 -14.17 -18.06
C TYR A 15 -0.10 -13.84 -17.18
N PRO A 16 -0.31 -13.17 -16.03
CA PRO A 16 0.76 -12.60 -15.20
C PRO A 16 1.72 -13.64 -14.59
N PHE A 17 1.49 -14.93 -14.81
CA PHE A 17 2.27 -16.03 -14.25
C PHE A 17 2.99 -16.87 -15.31
N THR A 18 3.05 -16.44 -16.57
CA THR A 18 3.77 -17.16 -17.65
C THR A 18 5.27 -17.32 -17.39
N LEU A 19 5.82 -16.54 -16.47
CA LEU A 19 7.25 -16.56 -16.09
C LEU A 19 7.48 -17.05 -14.65
N VAL A 20 6.45 -17.53 -13.94
CA VAL A 20 6.65 -18.10 -12.60
C VAL A 20 7.33 -19.44 -12.77
N LYS A 21 8.64 -19.45 -12.54
CA LYS A 21 9.45 -20.68 -12.53
C LYS A 21 8.89 -21.60 -11.43
N PRO A 22 8.57 -22.88 -11.71
CA PRO A 22 8.19 -23.81 -10.65
C PRO A 22 9.36 -23.87 -9.66
N CYS A 23 9.11 -23.45 -8.43
CA CYS A 23 10.13 -23.46 -7.39
C CYS A 23 10.46 -24.94 -7.10
N GLY A 24 11.67 -25.37 -7.46
CA GLY A 24 12.12 -26.77 -7.37
C GLY A 24 12.30 -27.33 -5.96
N VAL A 25 11.76 -26.66 -4.94
CA VAL A 25 11.71 -27.17 -3.57
C VAL A 25 10.42 -27.95 -3.40
N GLN A 26 10.55 -29.24 -3.05
CA GLN A 26 9.42 -30.10 -2.70
C GLN A 26 8.62 -29.41 -1.57
N GLY A 27 7.44 -28.88 -1.91
CA GLY A 27 6.60 -28.08 -1.00
C GLY A 27 6.37 -26.61 -1.41
N GLY A 28 6.66 -26.21 -2.65
CA GLY A 28 6.38 -24.86 -3.15
C GLY A 28 4.89 -24.54 -3.34
N VAL A 29 4.54 -23.26 -3.13
CA VAL A 29 3.22 -22.67 -3.37
C VAL A 29 2.75 -22.99 -4.80
N THR A 30 1.58 -23.61 -4.93
CA THR A 30 0.99 -23.99 -6.23
C THR A 30 0.21 -22.83 -6.87
N LEU A 31 -0.09 -22.93 -8.17
CA LEU A 31 -1.01 -22.00 -8.84
C LEU A 31 -2.38 -21.93 -8.13
N LYS A 32 -2.84 -23.06 -7.57
CA LYS A 32 -4.09 -23.12 -6.80
C LYS A 32 -4.00 -22.26 -5.53
N ASP A 33 -2.89 -22.35 -4.81
CA ASP A 33 -2.65 -21.57 -3.59
C ASP A 33 -2.56 -20.07 -3.89
N ILE A 34 -1.94 -19.68 -5.02
CA ILE A 34 -1.89 -18.29 -5.49
C ILE A 34 -3.29 -17.77 -5.81
N ASN A 35 -4.05 -18.53 -6.59
CA ASN A 35 -5.42 -18.15 -6.96
C ASN A 35 -6.31 -18.01 -5.72
N GLN A 36 -6.18 -18.90 -4.74
CA GLN A 36 -6.90 -18.77 -3.47
C GLN A 36 -6.53 -17.48 -2.72
N ARG A 37 -5.24 -17.14 -2.61
CA ARG A 37 -4.79 -15.90 -1.95
C ARG A 37 -5.29 -14.62 -2.62
N ILE A 38 -5.39 -14.60 -3.94
CA ILE A 38 -5.92 -13.44 -4.68
C ILE A 38 -7.42 -13.24 -4.39
N LEU A 39 -8.14 -14.35 -4.23
CA LEU A 39 -9.56 -14.33 -3.88
C LEU A 39 -9.83 -14.07 -2.40
N MET A 40 -8.81 -14.23 -1.53
CA MET A 40 -8.97 -13.96 -0.11
C MET A 40 -9.20 -12.46 0.12
N PRO A 41 -10.25 -12.08 0.87
CA PRO A 41 -10.42 -10.69 1.27
C PRO A 41 -9.19 -10.24 2.05
N PRO A 42 -8.75 -8.98 1.89
CA PRO A 42 -7.56 -8.48 2.56
C PRO A 42 -7.73 -8.73 4.05
N ALA A 43 -6.74 -9.40 4.65
CA ALA A 43 -6.72 -9.64 6.09
C ALA A 43 -7.04 -8.32 6.78
N SER A 44 -8.17 -8.29 7.49
CA SER A 44 -8.73 -7.08 8.08
C SER A 44 -7.57 -6.31 8.71
N LYS A 45 -7.35 -5.07 8.28
CA LYS A 45 -6.24 -4.23 8.74
C LYS A 45 -6.05 -4.53 10.22
N SER A 46 -4.93 -5.15 10.59
CA SER A 46 -4.62 -5.27 12.00
C SER A 46 -4.82 -3.87 12.53
N LYS A 47 -5.64 -3.74 13.59
CA LYS A 47 -5.68 -2.49 14.33
C LYS A 47 -4.28 -2.38 14.89
N HIS A 48 -3.34 -1.85 14.11
CA HIS A 48 -2.17 -1.20 14.63
C HIS A 48 -2.81 -0.21 15.56
N LYS A 49 -2.80 -0.52 16.86
CA LYS A 49 -3.15 0.43 17.90
C LYS A 49 -2.27 1.60 17.52
N LYS A 50 -2.85 2.62 16.90
CA LYS A 50 -2.29 3.95 16.89
C LYS A 50 -2.24 4.25 18.37
N ASN A 51 -1.10 3.91 18.98
CA ASN A 51 -0.81 4.26 20.34
C ASN A 51 -0.76 5.78 20.30
N LYS A 52 -1.92 6.37 20.57
CA LYS A 52 -2.02 7.75 20.99
C LYS A 52 -1.16 7.80 22.26
N GLU A 53 -0.20 8.72 22.28
CA GLU A 53 0.64 9.02 23.45
C GLU A 53 1.72 7.99 23.81
N ALA A 54 2.64 7.75 22.88
CA ALA A 54 4.04 7.75 23.27
C ALA A 54 4.72 8.83 22.44
N LEU A 55 4.76 10.06 22.99
CA LEU A 55 5.54 11.15 22.43
C LEU A 55 6.98 10.66 22.23
N PRO A 56 7.57 10.78 21.03
CA PRO A 56 8.99 10.55 20.87
C PRO A 56 9.73 11.61 21.67
N SER A 57 10.61 11.14 22.56
CA SER A 57 11.81 11.84 23.02
C SER A 57 12.23 12.90 22.00
N TYR A 58 12.23 14.19 22.38
CA TYR A 58 12.46 15.35 21.51
C TYR A 58 13.35 15.00 20.31
N PRO A 59 12.77 14.74 19.12
CA PRO A 59 13.55 14.28 18.00
C PRO A 59 14.37 15.44 17.47
N THR A 60 15.62 15.18 17.10
CA THR A 60 16.34 16.08 16.19
C THR A 60 15.68 16.02 14.82
N SER A 61 15.70 17.13 14.08
CA SER A 61 15.18 17.14 12.72
C SER A 61 15.93 16.10 11.89
N ALA A 62 15.21 15.16 11.27
CA ALA A 62 15.81 14.13 10.41
C ALA A 62 16.56 14.74 9.20
N PHE A 63 16.29 16.01 8.86
CA PHE A 63 16.92 16.71 7.76
C PHE A 63 18.20 17.46 8.18
N SER A 64 18.19 18.12 9.34
CA SER A 64 19.28 19.01 9.76
C SER A 64 20.02 18.57 11.02
N GLY A 65 19.53 17.56 11.73
CA GLY A 65 20.04 17.15 13.05
C GLY A 65 19.81 18.18 14.16
N LYS A 66 19.23 19.35 13.87
CA LYS A 66 18.99 20.40 14.85
C LYS A 66 17.90 19.98 15.84
N PRO A 67 18.01 20.39 17.11
CA PRO A 67 16.96 20.17 18.09
C PRO A 67 15.64 20.80 17.62
N VAL A 68 14.56 20.04 17.68
CA VAL A 68 13.20 20.53 17.42
C VAL A 68 12.70 21.22 18.67
N VAL A 69 12.38 22.51 18.55
CA VAL A 69 11.88 23.34 19.65
C VAL A 69 10.36 23.42 19.71
N ALA A 70 9.67 23.17 18.59
CA ALA A 70 8.23 23.12 18.57
C ALA A 70 7.71 22.17 17.49
N LEU A 71 6.58 21.54 17.78
CA LEU A 71 5.85 20.65 16.89
C LEU A 71 4.39 21.09 16.84
N THR A 72 3.87 21.36 15.64
CA THR A 72 2.46 21.69 15.45
C THR A 72 1.85 20.71 14.46
N LYS A 73 0.72 20.11 14.83
CA LYS A 73 -0.04 19.21 13.97
C LYS A 73 -1.37 19.86 13.60
N VAL A 74 -1.55 20.13 12.31
CA VAL A 74 -2.77 20.73 11.76
C VAL A 74 -3.58 19.62 11.10
N HIS A 75 -4.81 19.42 11.53
CA HIS A 75 -5.73 18.48 10.87
C HIS A 75 -6.36 19.17 9.66
N THR A 76 -6.40 18.49 8.53
CA THR A 76 -7.03 19.04 7.33
C THR A 76 -8.55 18.93 7.43
N GLU A 77 -9.26 19.83 6.76
CA GLU A 77 -10.71 19.68 6.59
C GLU A 77 -11.05 18.32 5.95
N GLY A 78 -12.19 17.77 6.35
CA GLY A 78 -12.64 16.43 5.95
C GLY A 78 -11.93 15.28 6.66
N GLY A 79 -11.04 15.53 7.62
CA GLY A 79 -10.50 14.52 8.54
C GLY A 79 -9.63 13.42 7.92
N LYS A 80 -9.34 13.51 6.61
CA LYS A 80 -8.56 12.51 5.87
C LYS A 80 -7.05 12.66 6.03
N GLY A 81 -6.56 13.74 6.63
CA GLY A 81 -5.13 14.02 6.72
C GLY A 81 -4.73 14.99 7.81
N SER A 82 -3.42 15.16 7.94
CA SER A 82 -2.82 16.19 8.80
C SER A 82 -1.48 16.63 8.23
N ILE A 83 -1.13 17.89 8.46
CA ILE A 83 0.18 18.46 8.18
C ILE A 83 0.92 18.60 9.52
N THR A 84 2.19 18.22 9.55
CA THR A 84 3.04 18.37 10.72
C THR A 84 4.11 19.40 10.43
N ILE A 85 4.21 20.43 11.27
CA ILE A 85 5.19 21.51 11.19
C ILE A 85 6.18 21.34 12.34
N MET A 86 7.47 21.29 12.01
CA MET A 86 8.58 21.19 12.98
C MET A 86 9.38 22.49 12.95
N LYS A 87 9.48 23.19 14.10
CA LYS A 87 10.40 24.32 14.27
C LYS A 87 11.69 23.81 14.91
N THR A 88 12.83 24.07 14.30
CA THR A 88 14.17 23.75 14.81
C THR A 88 14.88 24.99 15.35
N LYS A 89 15.91 24.82 16.18
CA LYS A 89 16.83 25.92 16.58
C LYS A 89 17.67 26.45 15.42
#